data_AF-A0A3A9BE46-F1
#
_entry.id   AF-A0A3A9BE46-F1
#
_cell.length_a   1.000
_cell.length_b   1.000
_cell.length_c   1.000
_cell.angle_alpha   90.00
_cell.angle_beta   90.00
_cell.angle_gamma   90.00
#
_symmetry.space_group_name_H-M   'P 1'
#
loop_
_entity.id
_entity.type
_entity.pdbx_description
1 polymer ?
#
loop_
_entity_poly.entity_id
_entity_poly.type
_entity_poly.pdbx_seq_one_letter_code
_entity_poly.pdbx_strand_id
1 'polypeptide(L)' 'MNICDCKRLGFVGDVEFDEKTGCITHLIVPGPGCLCGIFGREREYVIPFCDVKQIGDDIILVEIRTLKDAEKACKCG' A
#
# COMPACT_ATOMS: atom_id res chain seq x y z
N MET A 1 5.37 6.45 3.71
CA MET A 1 6.21 7.30 2.84
C MET A 1 7.27 6.43 2.22
N ASN A 2 7.48 6.53 0.91
CA ASN A 2 8.53 5.79 0.24
C ASN A 2 9.87 6.52 0.40
N ILE A 3 10.91 5.82 0.86
CA ILE A 3 12.23 6.41 1.10
C ILE A 3 13.00 6.64 -0.19
N CYS A 4 12.67 5.94 -1.28
CA CYS A 4 13.39 6.05 -2.56
C CYS A 4 13.10 7.38 -3.26
N ASP A 5 11.88 7.91 -3.13
CA ASP A 5 11.40 9.09 -3.86
C ASP A 5 10.75 10.14 -2.94
N CYS A 6 10.74 9.92 -1.62
CA CYS A 6 10.07 10.74 -0.61
C CYS A 6 8.55 10.91 -0.84
N LYS A 7 7.93 10.05 -1.66
CA LYS A 7 6.50 10.18 -1.99
C LYS A 7 5.63 9.66 -0.85
N ARG A 8 4.59 10.44 -0.51
CA ARG A 8 3.50 9.96 0.35
C ARG A 8 2.55 9.10 -0.48
N LEU A 9 2.40 7.84 -0.08
CA LEU A 9 1.56 6.86 -0.79
C LEU A 9 0.08 6.94 -0.38
N GLY A 10 -0.19 7.32 0.87
CA GLY A 10 -1.54 7.38 1.44
C GLY A 10 -1.54 7.03 2.92
N PHE A 11 -2.70 6.62 3.43
CA PHE A 11 -2.86 6.01 4.75
C PHE A 11 -3.09 4.51 4.58
N VAL A 12 -2.68 3.70 5.56
CA VAL A 12 -3.00 2.27 5.56
C VAL A 12 -4.51 2.12 5.72
N GLY A 13 -5.15 1.51 4.73
CA GLY A 13 -6.58 1.23 4.74
C GLY A 13 -6.89 -0.17 5.28
N ASP A 14 -6.04 -1.14 4.98
CA ASP A 14 -6.19 -2.53 5.40
C ASP A 14 -4.84 -3.25 5.53
N VAL A 15 -4.83 -4.44 6.12
CA VAL A 15 -3.66 -5.33 6.24
C VAL A 15 -4.00 -6.76 5.84
N GLU A 16 -3.11 -7.39 5.10
CA GLU A 16 -3.16 -8.83 4.89
C GLU A 16 -2.28 -9.52 5.93
N PHE A 17 -2.77 -10.63 6.49
CA PHE A 17 -2.02 -11.43 7.46
C PHE A 17 -2.12 -12.91 7.11
N ASP A 18 -1.10 -13.68 7.51
CA ASP A 18 -1.13 -15.13 7.42
C ASP A 18 -2.01 -15.69 8.55
N GLU A 19 -3.10 -16.35 8.18
CA GLU A 19 -4.11 -16.84 9.13
C GLU A 19 -3.57 -17.87 10.14
N LYS A 20 -2.48 -18.58 9.79
CA LYS A 20 -1.92 -19.65 10.64
C LYS A 20 -0.96 -19.10 11.68
N THR A 21 -0.20 -18.07 11.31
CA THR A 21 0.85 -17.48 12.15
C THR A 21 0.42 -16.19 12.83
N GLY A 22 -0.60 -15.51 12.29
CA GLY A 22 -1.02 -14.18 12.72
C GLY A 22 -0.07 -13.06 12.28
N CYS A 23 0.94 -13.36 11.46
CA CYS A 23 1.92 -12.37 11.00
C CYS A 23 1.36 -11.54 9.84
N ILE A 24 1.54 -10.22 9.90
CA ILE A 24 1.21 -9.30 8.80
C ILE A 24 2.12 -9.60 7.61
N THR A 25 1.53 -9.78 6.43
CA THR A 25 2.24 -10.07 5.17
C THR A 25 2.26 -8.86 4.25
N HIS A 26 1.18 -8.07 4.20
CA HIS A 26 1.10 -6.88 3.38
C HIS A 26 0.34 -5.74 4.05
N LEU A 27 0.74 -4.50 3.75
CA LEU A 27 -0.05 -3.30 4.02
C LEU A 27 -0.80 -2.90 2.76
N ILE A 28 -2.08 -2.60 2.88
CA ILE A 28 -2.93 -2.12 1.79
C ILE A 28 -3.13 -0.62 1.96
N VAL A 29 -2.61 0.16 1.02
CA VAL A 29 -2.75 1.62 1.00
C VAL A 29 -3.60 1.98 -0.21
N PRO A 30 -4.79 2.57 -0.03
CA PRO A 30 -5.59 3.08 -1.13
C PRO A 30 -4.74 4.02 -1.98
N GLY A 31 -4.64 3.71 -3.26
CA GLY A 31 -3.94 4.55 -4.22
C GLY A 31 -4.73 5.82 -4.52
N PRO A 32 -4.12 6.78 -5.23
CA PRO A 32 -4.83 7.97 -5.67
C PRO A 32 -6.05 7.59 -6.51
N GLY A 33 -7.24 7.77 -5.95
CA GLY A 33 -8.51 7.53 -6.61
C GLY A 33 -8.75 8.54 -7.73
N CYS A 34 -9.33 8.08 -8.84
CA CYS A 34 -9.93 8.98 -9.80
C CYS A 34 -11.07 9.72 -9.08
N LEU A 35 -10.98 11.05 -9.01
CA LEU A 35 -12.12 11.90 -8.74
C LEU A 35 -13.29 11.47 -9.66
N CYS A 36 -14.45 11.18 -9.07
CA CYS A 36 -15.74 10.98 -9.73
C CYS A 36 -15.91 9.69 -10.58
N GLY A 37 -16.27 8.59 -9.92
CA GLY A 37 -17.42 7.71 -10.23
C GLY A 37 -17.68 7.11 -11.63
N ILE A 38 -16.91 7.40 -12.68
CA ILE A 38 -17.26 6.97 -14.04
C ILE A 38 -16.11 6.40 -14.89
N PHE A 39 -14.83 6.57 -14.54
CA PHE A 39 -13.75 6.13 -15.46
C PHE A 39 -12.41 5.72 -14.84
N GLY A 40 -12.38 5.03 -13.70
CA GLY A 40 -11.13 4.50 -13.18
C GLY A 40 -11.32 3.32 -12.25
N ARG A 41 -10.68 2.19 -12.54
CA ARG A 41 -10.45 1.14 -11.55
C ARG A 41 -9.66 1.77 -10.41
N GLU A 42 -10.20 1.73 -9.20
CA GLU A 42 -9.45 2.11 -8.00
C GLU A 42 -8.13 1.33 -8.00
N ARG A 43 -7.03 1.99 -7.69
CA ARG A 43 -5.71 1.33 -7.55
C ARG A 43 -5.38 1.31 -6.08
N GLU A 44 -4.71 0.26 -5.64
CA GLU A 44 -4.21 0.10 -4.30
C GLU A 44 -2.72 -0.22 -4.37
N TYR A 45 -1.96 0.27 -3.39
CA TYR A 45 -0.60 -0.20 -3.15
C TYR A 45 -0.67 -1.38 -2.20
N VAL A 46 -0.25 -2.55 -2.67
CA VAL A 46 -0.08 -3.75 -1.85
C VAL A 46 1.40 -3.87 -1.53
N ILE A 47 1.76 -3.46 -0.32
CA ILE A 47 3.15 -3.30 0.11
C ILE A 47 3.55 -4.50 0.98
N PRO A 48 4.49 -5.35 0.54
CA PRO A 48 5.00 -6.44 1.36
C PRO A 48 5.57 -5.92 2.67
N PHE A 49 5.29 -6.61 3.79
CA PHE A 49 5.79 -6.19 5.09
C PHE A 49 7.33 -6.21 5.15
N CYS A 50 8.00 -7.01 4.30
CA CYS A 50 9.46 -7.01 4.16
C CYS A 50 10.04 -5.69 3.62
N ASP A 51 9.23 -4.89 2.94
CA ASP A 51 9.65 -3.59 2.41
C ASP A 51 9.42 -2.45 3.40
N VAL A 52 8.76 -2.72 4.54
CA VAL A 52 8.64 -1.79 5.65
C VAL A 52 9.98 -1.68 6.37
N LYS A 53 10.52 -0.46 6.44
CA LYS A 53 11.81 -0.19 7.10
C LYS A 53 11.65 0.34 8.51
N GLN A 54 10.58 1.07 8.75
CA GLN A 54 10.30 1.66 10.05
C GLN A 54 8.81 1.91 10.19
N ILE A 55 8.29 1.60 11.37
CA ILE A 55 6.96 2.01 11.83
C ILE A 55 7.20 2.97 12.99
N GLY A 56 6.87 4.25 12.80
CA GLY A 56 6.74 5.22 13.88
C GLY A 56 5.27 5.45 14.22
N ASP A 57 5.03 6.24 15.26
CA ASP A 57 3.68 6.53 15.75
C ASP A 57 2.81 7.24 14.69
N ASP A 58 3.42 8.10 13.86
CA ASP A 58 2.73 8.87 12.83
C ASP A 58 3.02 8.41 11.40
N ILE A 59 4.18 7.78 11.16
CA ILE A 59 4.70 7.52 9.82
C ILE A 59 5.29 6.13 9.68
N ILE A 60 4.89 5.46 8.60
CA ILE A 60 5.49 4.22 8.14
C ILE A 60 6.42 4.53 6.97
N LEU A 61 7.68 4.13 7.08
CA LEU A 61 8.68 4.23 6.01
C LEU A 61 8.79 2.90 5.27
N VAL A 62 8.70 2.96 3.95
CA VAL A 62 8.79 1.79 3.05
C VAL A 62 9.84 2.04 1.99
N GLU A 63 10.49 0.98 1.50
CA GLU A 63 11.44 1.05 0.39
C GLU A 63 10.84 0.38 -0.85
N ILE A 64 10.18 1.16 -1.72
CA ILE A 64 9.60 0.64 -2.96
C ILE A 64 10.40 1.22 -4.13
N ARG A 65 11.22 0.37 -4.76
CA ARG A 65 12.06 0.77 -5.91
C ARG A 65 11.24 1.03 -7.16
N THR A 66 10.21 0.22 -7.38
CA THR A 66 9.33 0.31 -8.54
C THR A 66 7.88 0.36 -8.06
N LEU A 67 7.28 1.56 -8.03
CA LEU A 67 5.89 1.71 -7.56
C LEU A 67 4.88 0.88 -8.35
N LYS A 68 5.14 0.64 -9.64
CA LYS A 68 4.29 -0.20 -10.50
C LYS A 68 4.16 -1.64 -10.00
N ASP A 69 5.16 -2.14 -9.26
CA ASP A 69 5.16 -3.52 -8.77
C ASP A 69 4.28 -3.66 -7.51
N ALA A 70 4.09 -2.56 -6.78
CA ALA A 70 3.18 -2.49 -5.63
C ALA A 70 1.74 -2.11 -6.02
N GLU A 71 1.54 -1.45 -7.18
CA GLU A 71 0.20 -1.05 -7.65
C GLU A 71 -0.60 -2.26 -8.15
N LYS A 72 -1.72 -2.56 -7.47
CA LYS A 72 -2.73 -3.50 -7.95
C LYS A 72 -4.04 -2.78 -8.26
N ALA A 73 -4.75 -3.25 -9.27
CA ALA A 73 -6.10 -2.80 -9.54
C ALA A 73 -7.04 -3.37 -8.47
N CYS A 74 -7.84 -2.50 -7.84
CA CYS A 74 -8.95 -2.88 -7.00
C CYS A 74 -9.83 -3.86 -7.78
N LYS A 75 -10.04 -5.04 -7.20
CA LYS A 75 -11.00 -6.01 -7.72
C LYS A 75 -12.37 -5.58 -7.21
N CYS A 76 -13.01 -4.67 -7.94
CA CYS A 76 -14.44 -4.46 -7.77
C CYS A 76 -15.16 -5.74 -8.20
N GLY A 77 -15.64 -6.49 -7.20
CA GLY A 77 -16.55 -7.62 -7.34
C GLY A 77 -18.00 -7.17 -7.21
#